data_AF-A0ABD1K4G7-F1
#
_entry.id   AF-A0ABD1K4G7-F1
#
_cell.length_a   1.000
_cell.length_b   1.000
_cell.length_c   1.000
_cell.angle_alpha   90.00
_cell.angle_beta   90.00
_cell.angle_gamma   90.00
#
_symmetry.space_group_name_H-M   'P 1'
#
loop_
_entity.id
_entity.type
_entity.pdbx_description
1 polymer ?
#
loop_
_entity_poly.entity_id
_entity_poly.type
_entity_poly.pdbx_seq_one_letter_code
_entity_poly.pdbx_strand_id
1 'polypeptide(L)'
;MAQPGQSAGKSLDLKAEIREFCAKKGKDIPELSDEDWMADFALAVDNLVKAFMTKLQFRTRQLESNNLTHMQTLKKVTTSADHLRRYSSMLQALHGEFSRPFEDLRTTEGKMHMISCPFTCNVDNAPRDVQLELTDLQSDAVLAEHFKSRSLLDIYPPVKDERLPNLRRHAQKMFLLFGSTYICKHTFSVMKFNKSMYRSFLTDDHLSAALHISTSDIQPDFDALVEDEQRLDFSH
;
A
#
# COMPACT_ATOMS: atom_id res chain seq x y z
N MET A 1 4.23 18.28 15.00
CA MET A 1 3.09 17.56 14.38
C MET A 1 3.59 16.96 13.07
N ALA A 2 3.91 15.68 13.06
CA ALA A 2 4.36 14.96 11.87
C ALA A 2 3.15 14.37 11.15
N GLN A 3 3.04 14.60 9.85
CA GLN A 3 1.96 14.07 9.01
C GLN A 3 2.13 12.55 8.81
N PRO A 4 1.06 11.75 8.92
CA PRO A 4 1.09 10.31 8.65
C PRO A 4 1.03 10.08 7.13
N GLY A 5 1.99 9.34 6.57
CA GLY A 5 2.07 9.08 5.12
C GLY A 5 3.46 9.19 4.50
N GLN A 6 4.49 9.54 5.28
CA GLN A 6 5.81 9.87 4.74
C GLN A 6 6.79 8.69 4.61
N SER A 7 6.46 7.47 5.06
CA SER A 7 7.41 6.35 5.02
C SER A 7 7.30 5.48 3.75
N ALA A 8 6.09 5.19 3.27
CA ALA A 8 5.90 4.44 2.02
C ALA A 8 6.22 5.28 0.77
N GLY A 9 6.09 6.62 0.86
CA GLY A 9 6.43 7.54 -0.23
C GLY A 9 7.92 7.59 -0.55
N LYS A 10 8.80 7.40 0.43
CA LYS A 10 10.27 7.55 0.23
C LYS A 10 10.88 6.44 -0.63
N SER A 11 10.35 5.22 -0.61
CA SER A 11 10.87 4.13 -1.45
C SER A 11 10.50 4.29 -2.93
N LEU A 12 9.36 4.95 -3.23
CA LEU A 12 8.96 5.27 -4.60
C LEU A 12 9.64 6.56 -5.10
N ASP A 13 10.03 7.47 -4.19
CA ASP A 13 10.73 8.72 -4.51
C ASP A 13 12.12 8.46 -5.11
N LEU A 14 12.82 7.42 -4.67
CA LEU A 14 14.15 7.04 -5.19
C LEU A 14 14.10 6.23 -6.50
N LYS A 15 12.92 5.87 -7.04
CA LYS A 15 12.80 5.03 -8.25
C LYS A 15 13.55 5.64 -9.44
N ALA A 16 13.45 6.96 -9.61
CA ALA A 16 14.12 7.70 -10.67
C ALA A 16 15.65 7.75 -10.46
N GLU A 17 16.08 7.97 -9.22
CA GLU A 17 17.50 8.10 -8.85
C GLU A 17 18.24 6.75 -8.89
N ILE A 18 17.59 5.67 -8.48
CA ILE A 18 18.10 4.29 -8.59
C ILE A 18 18.25 3.91 -10.06
N ARG A 19 17.27 4.26 -10.91
CA ARG A 19 17.35 4.01 -12.35
C ARG A 19 18.50 4.79 -12.98
N GLU A 20 18.63 6.07 -12.66
CA GLU A 20 19.72 6.91 -13.16
C GLU A 20 21.09 6.38 -12.71
N PHE A 21 21.20 5.92 -11.46
CA PHE A 21 22.40 5.28 -10.93
C PHE A 21 22.74 3.97 -11.64
N CYS A 22 21.75 3.09 -11.85
CA CYS A 22 21.92 1.82 -12.55
C CYS A 22 22.32 2.01 -14.02
N ALA A 23 21.70 2.97 -14.72
CA ALA A 23 22.07 3.36 -16.08
C ALA A 23 23.52 3.90 -16.13
N LYS A 24 23.91 4.77 -15.18
CA LYS A 24 25.30 5.27 -15.04
C LYS A 24 26.32 4.15 -14.79
N LYS A 25 25.90 3.02 -14.23
CA LYS A 25 26.76 1.84 -14.00
C LYS A 25 26.72 0.83 -15.15
N GLY A 26 26.03 1.13 -16.25
CA GLY A 26 25.88 0.22 -17.39
C GLY A 26 25.07 -1.05 -17.06
N LYS A 27 24.27 -1.01 -15.98
CA LYS A 27 23.39 -2.10 -15.53
C LYS A 27 21.96 -1.62 -15.56
N ASP A 28 21.47 -1.31 -16.76
CA ASP A 28 20.07 -0.91 -16.88
C ASP A 28 19.16 -2.06 -16.46
N ILE A 29 18.11 -1.74 -15.71
CA ILE A 29 17.14 -2.70 -15.17
C ILE A 29 15.78 -2.29 -15.74
N PRO A 30 15.42 -2.78 -16.93
CA PRO A 30 14.18 -2.38 -17.62
C PRO A 30 12.92 -2.66 -16.77
N GLU A 31 12.98 -3.66 -15.90
CA GLU A 31 11.92 -4.05 -14.97
C GLU A 31 11.56 -2.94 -13.97
N LEU A 32 12.46 -1.99 -13.69
CA LEU A 32 12.15 -0.80 -12.89
C LEU A 32 11.15 0.14 -13.59
N SER A 33 10.80 -0.07 -14.86
CA SER A 33 9.78 0.69 -15.58
C SER A 33 8.43 0.01 -15.63
N ASP A 34 8.38 -1.28 -15.30
CA ASP A 34 7.17 -2.08 -15.25
C ASP A 34 6.47 -1.85 -13.90
N GLU A 35 5.22 -1.36 -13.93
CA GLU A 35 4.47 -1.08 -12.70
C GLU A 35 4.01 -2.37 -12.01
N ASP A 36 3.71 -3.44 -12.75
CA ASP A 36 3.31 -4.74 -12.21
C ASP A 36 4.50 -5.43 -11.55
N TRP A 37 5.66 -5.43 -12.23
CA TRP A 37 6.90 -5.95 -11.65
C TRP A 37 7.31 -5.19 -10.39
N MET A 38 7.18 -3.86 -10.39
CA MET A 38 7.49 -3.04 -9.21
C MET A 38 6.54 -3.32 -8.05
N ALA A 39 5.27 -3.62 -8.32
CA ALA A 39 4.31 -4.04 -7.30
C ALA A 39 4.69 -5.41 -6.71
N ASP A 40 5.01 -6.38 -7.56
CA ASP A 40 5.47 -7.72 -7.14
C ASP A 40 6.78 -7.64 -6.34
N PHE A 41 7.73 -6.81 -6.78
CA PHE A 41 8.97 -6.56 -6.06
C PHE A 41 8.72 -5.95 -4.69
N ALA A 42 7.86 -4.92 -4.60
CA ALA A 42 7.50 -4.31 -3.33
C ALA A 42 6.84 -5.32 -2.37
N LEU A 43 5.94 -6.16 -2.87
CA LEU A 43 5.32 -7.23 -2.10
C LEU A 43 6.34 -8.27 -1.62
N ALA A 44 7.28 -8.66 -2.48
CA ALA A 44 8.35 -9.59 -2.13
C ALA A 44 9.28 -9.02 -1.05
N VAL A 45 9.64 -7.74 -1.16
CA VAL A 45 10.46 -7.03 -0.16
C VAL A 45 9.71 -6.95 1.18
N ASP A 46 8.43 -6.59 1.17
CA ASP A 46 7.61 -6.54 2.40
C ASP A 46 7.53 -7.92 3.08
N ASN A 47 7.27 -8.98 2.31
CA ASN A 47 7.25 -10.35 2.83
C ASN A 47 8.60 -10.76 3.42
N LEU A 48 9.72 -10.41 2.77
CA LEU A 48 11.06 -10.72 3.27
C LEU A 48 11.36 -9.97 4.57
N VAL A 49 10.99 -8.69 4.65
CA VAL A 49 11.14 -7.86 5.86
C VAL A 49 10.30 -8.43 7.01
N LYS A 50 9.04 -8.81 6.76
CA LYS A 50 8.17 -9.48 7.74
C LYS A 50 8.76 -10.79 8.25
N ALA A 51 9.25 -11.64 7.34
CA ALA A 51 9.87 -12.91 7.70
C ALA A 51 11.15 -12.69 8.54
N PHE A 52 11.97 -11.70 8.18
CA PHE A 52 13.17 -11.34 8.93
C PHE A 52 12.83 -10.84 10.34
N MET A 53 11.89 -9.90 10.47
CA MET A 53 11.44 -9.39 11.78
C MET A 53 10.89 -10.52 12.67
N THR A 54 10.08 -11.41 12.10
CA THR A 54 9.54 -12.58 12.83
C THR A 54 10.66 -13.49 13.34
N LYS A 55 11.70 -13.73 12.52
CA LYS A 55 12.89 -14.50 12.92
C LYS A 55 13.68 -13.80 14.03
N LEU A 56 13.80 -12.46 14.01
CA LEU A 56 14.44 -11.71 15.08
C LEU A 56 13.68 -11.90 16.40
N GLN A 57 12.37 -11.69 16.41
CA GLN A 57 11.54 -11.88 17.61
C GLN A 57 11.59 -13.31 18.14
N PHE A 58 11.58 -14.30 17.25
CA PHE A 58 11.72 -15.70 17.63
C PHE A 58 13.06 -15.96 18.31
N ARG A 59 14.16 -15.46 17.73
CA ARG A 59 15.51 -15.59 18.31
C ARG A 59 15.66 -14.85 19.64
N THR A 60 15.07 -13.67 19.78
CA THR A 60 14.98 -12.94 21.05
C THR A 60 14.35 -13.80 22.15
N ARG A 61 13.16 -14.37 21.90
CA ARG A 61 12.47 -15.26 22.85
C ARG A 61 13.28 -16.51 23.20
N GLN A 62 14.03 -17.05 22.23
CA GLN A 62 14.93 -18.18 22.47
C GLN A 62 16.10 -17.82 23.38
N LEU A 63 16.70 -16.63 23.23
CA LEU A 63 17.76 -16.18 24.13
C LEU A 63 17.25 -15.91 25.55
N GLU A 64 16.05 -15.34 25.68
CA GLU A 64 15.41 -15.08 26.99
C GLU A 64 15.07 -16.36 27.75
N SER A 65 14.73 -17.43 27.03
CA SER A 65 14.47 -18.76 27.59
C SER A 65 15.71 -19.67 27.68
N ASN A 66 16.90 -19.14 27.37
CA ASN A 66 18.16 -19.88 27.29
C ASN A 66 18.09 -21.12 26.35
N ASN A 67 17.24 -21.07 25.33
CA ASN A 67 17.05 -22.13 24.36
C ASN A 67 17.91 -21.89 23.11
N LEU A 68 19.07 -22.55 23.04
CA LEU A 68 20.01 -22.36 21.93
C LEU A 68 19.83 -23.36 20.77
N THR A 69 18.68 -24.03 20.68
CA THR A 69 18.48 -25.16 19.74
C THR A 69 18.80 -24.83 18.29
N HIS A 70 18.49 -23.62 17.84
CA HIS A 70 18.77 -23.15 16.46
C HIS A 70 20.02 -22.26 16.35
N MET A 71 20.84 -22.16 17.40
CA MET A 71 22.06 -21.36 17.44
C MET A 71 23.27 -22.23 17.79
N GLN A 72 23.61 -23.17 16.91
CA GLN A 72 24.68 -24.16 17.17
C GLN A 72 26.05 -23.53 17.43
N THR A 73 26.38 -22.41 16.76
CA THR A 73 27.62 -21.68 17.03
C THR A 73 27.63 -21.11 18.44
N LEU A 74 26.50 -20.58 18.91
CA LEU A 74 26.38 -20.03 20.26
C LEU A 74 26.41 -21.14 21.33
N LYS A 75 25.89 -22.34 21.03
CA LYS A 75 26.04 -23.53 21.90
C LYS A 75 27.50 -23.93 22.13
N LYS A 76 28.37 -23.71 21.15
CA LYS A 76 29.80 -24.06 21.24
C LYS A 76 30.60 -23.06 22.07
N VAL A 77 30.07 -21.86 22.30
CA VAL A 77 30.70 -20.80 23.09
C VAL A 77 30.15 -20.84 24.51
N THR A 78 31.02 -20.85 25.51
CA THR A 78 30.61 -20.68 26.91
C THR A 78 29.99 -19.30 27.07
N THR A 79 28.66 -19.23 27.07
CA THR A 79 27.90 -17.98 27.06
C THR A 79 27.26 -17.81 28.43
N SER A 80 27.62 -16.75 29.16
CA SER A 80 26.97 -16.45 30.45
C SER A 80 25.55 -15.90 30.24
N ALA A 81 24.73 -15.95 31.30
CA ALA A 81 23.38 -15.37 31.28
C ALA A 81 23.39 -13.88 30.89
N ASP A 82 24.40 -13.13 31.31
CA ASP A 82 24.56 -11.71 30.96
C ASP A 82 24.80 -11.50 29.46
N HIS A 83 25.58 -12.37 28.82
CA HIS A 83 25.80 -12.30 27.37
C HIS A 83 24.50 -12.57 26.61
N LEU A 84 23.72 -13.58 27.02
CA LEU A 84 22.43 -13.89 26.40
C LEU A 84 21.44 -12.75 26.53
N ARG A 85 21.39 -12.11 27.71
CA ARG A 85 20.57 -10.92 27.95
C ARG A 85 21.00 -9.76 27.05
N ARG A 86 22.30 -9.52 26.89
CA ARG A 86 22.84 -8.47 26.02
C ARG A 86 22.50 -8.73 24.56
N TYR A 87 22.65 -9.97 24.08
CA TYR A 87 22.26 -10.35 22.72
C TYR A 87 20.76 -10.19 22.49
N SER A 88 19.92 -10.60 23.44
CA SER A 88 18.46 -10.40 23.36
C SER A 88 18.12 -8.91 23.19
N SER A 89 18.72 -8.06 24.02
CA SER A 89 18.51 -6.60 23.93
C SER A 89 18.96 -6.02 22.59
N MET A 90 20.09 -6.47 22.03
CA MET A 90 20.54 -6.04 20.70
C MET A 90 19.58 -6.49 19.59
N LEU A 91 19.04 -7.71 19.67
CA LEU A 91 18.04 -8.19 18.71
C LEU A 91 16.71 -7.42 18.82
N GLN A 92 16.28 -7.07 20.03
CA GLN A 92 15.10 -6.23 20.24
C GLN A 92 15.30 -4.81 19.66
N ALA A 93 16.46 -4.21 19.89
CA ALA A 93 16.81 -2.91 19.31
C ALA A 93 16.80 -2.96 17.79
N LEU A 94 17.44 -3.98 17.20
CA LEU A 94 17.43 -4.20 15.75
C LEU A 94 16.00 -4.39 15.21
N HIS A 95 15.18 -5.18 15.90
CA HIS A 95 13.78 -5.33 15.54
C HIS A 95 13.03 -3.98 15.56
N GLY A 96 13.28 -3.13 16.56
CA GLY A 96 12.70 -1.79 16.64
C GLY A 96 13.06 -0.91 15.45
N GLU A 97 14.34 -0.87 15.07
CA GLU A 97 14.83 -0.11 13.91
C GLU A 97 14.20 -0.56 12.59
N PHE A 98 14.02 -1.87 12.40
CA PHE A 98 13.34 -2.40 11.22
C PHE A 98 11.82 -2.24 11.28
N SER A 99 11.23 -2.17 12.47
CA SER A 99 9.78 -2.04 12.64
C SER A 99 9.29 -0.61 12.37
N ARG A 100 10.05 0.40 12.81
CA ARG A 100 9.62 1.82 12.78
C ARG A 100 9.25 2.35 11.38
N PRO A 101 10.00 2.09 10.29
CA PRO A 101 9.65 2.60 8.97
C PRO A 101 8.35 2.03 8.41
N PHE A 102 7.90 0.87 8.89
CA PHE A 102 6.75 0.13 8.38
C PHE A 102 5.53 0.22 9.32
N GLU A 103 5.55 1.09 10.33
CA GLU A 103 4.45 1.18 11.31
C GLU A 103 3.14 1.68 10.69
N ASP A 104 3.22 2.71 9.84
CA ASP A 104 2.07 3.21 9.08
C ASP A 104 1.52 2.14 8.12
N LEU A 105 2.41 1.39 7.46
CA LEU A 105 2.06 0.30 6.56
C LEU A 105 1.36 -0.83 7.30
N ARG A 106 1.89 -1.30 8.43
CA ARG A 106 1.25 -2.33 9.25
C ARG A 106 -0.10 -1.89 9.80
N THR A 107 -0.23 -0.62 10.18
CA THR A 107 -1.52 -0.06 10.64
C THR A 107 -2.55 -0.08 9.53
N THR A 108 -2.13 0.25 8.30
CA THR A 108 -3.00 0.21 7.12
C THR A 108 -3.34 -1.22 6.72
N GLU A 109 -2.36 -2.12 6.75
CA GLU A 109 -2.53 -3.55 6.50
C GLU A 109 -3.50 -4.19 7.48
N GLY A 110 -3.40 -3.89 8.78
CA GLY A 110 -4.32 -4.41 9.79
C GLY A 110 -5.77 -3.97 9.53
N LYS A 111 -5.97 -2.70 9.14
CA LYS A 111 -7.28 -2.20 8.72
C LYS A 111 -7.76 -2.86 7.42
N MET A 112 -6.86 -3.12 6.48
CA MET A 112 -7.20 -3.79 5.22
C MET A 112 -7.60 -5.24 5.47
N HIS A 113 -6.84 -5.96 6.29
CA HIS A 113 -7.11 -7.34 6.68
C HIS A 113 -8.47 -7.48 7.38
N MET A 114 -8.84 -6.51 8.22
CA MET A 114 -10.17 -6.43 8.83
C MET A 114 -11.30 -6.37 7.80
N ILE A 115 -11.11 -5.64 6.70
CA ILE A 115 -12.12 -5.49 5.65
C ILE A 115 -12.13 -6.69 4.70
N SER A 116 -10.96 -7.22 4.33
CA SER A 116 -10.83 -8.32 3.37
C SER A 116 -11.10 -9.69 3.98
N CYS A 117 -10.73 -9.87 5.25
CA CYS A 117 -10.84 -11.13 5.98
C CYS A 117 -11.46 -10.95 7.37
N PRO A 118 -12.68 -10.39 7.50
CA PRO A 118 -13.28 -10.11 8.81
C PRO A 118 -13.47 -11.37 9.66
N PHE A 119 -13.64 -12.55 9.04
CA PHE A 119 -13.84 -13.84 9.73
C PHE A 119 -12.60 -14.41 10.41
N THR A 120 -11.40 -13.96 10.05
CA THR A 120 -10.14 -14.42 10.65
C THR A 120 -9.50 -13.35 11.55
N CYS A 121 -10.13 -12.19 11.67
CA CYS A 121 -9.59 -11.08 12.44
C CYS A 121 -9.82 -11.25 13.93
N ASN A 122 -8.82 -10.84 14.71
CA ASN A 122 -8.98 -10.73 16.16
C ASN A 122 -9.79 -9.47 16.49
N VAL A 123 -10.99 -9.66 17.04
CA VAL A 123 -11.93 -8.60 17.43
C VAL A 123 -11.35 -7.68 18.49
N ASP A 124 -10.56 -8.19 19.44
CA ASP A 124 -9.99 -7.40 20.53
C ASP A 124 -9.01 -6.33 20.04
N ASN A 125 -8.37 -6.59 18.90
CA ASN A 125 -7.42 -5.68 18.26
C ASN A 125 -8.08 -4.70 17.28
N ALA A 126 -9.38 -4.85 16.99
CA ALA A 126 -10.10 -4.00 16.05
C ALA A 126 -10.51 -2.65 16.69
N PRO A 127 -10.76 -1.60 15.90
CA PRO A 127 -11.29 -0.33 16.40
C PRO A 127 -12.61 -0.52 17.18
N ARG A 128 -12.76 0.18 18.31
CA ARG A 128 -13.90 0.00 19.23
C ARG A 128 -15.27 0.17 18.59
N ASP A 129 -15.36 1.03 17.58
CA ASP A 129 -16.59 1.31 16.82
C ASP A 129 -17.05 0.13 15.93
N VAL A 130 -16.17 -0.84 15.65
CA VAL A 130 -16.50 -2.01 14.80
C VAL A 130 -16.50 -3.34 15.54
N GLN A 131 -16.06 -3.41 16.80
CA GLN A 131 -15.89 -4.69 17.52
C GLN A 131 -17.20 -5.48 17.62
N LEU A 132 -18.32 -4.81 17.90
CA LEU A 132 -19.64 -5.45 17.96
C LEU A 132 -20.10 -5.92 16.57
N GLU A 133 -20.00 -5.05 15.55
CA GLU A 133 -20.34 -5.41 14.17
C GLU A 133 -19.51 -6.60 13.65
N LEU A 134 -18.22 -6.66 14.00
CA LEU A 134 -17.36 -7.79 13.66
C LEU A 134 -17.77 -9.06 14.39
N THR A 135 -18.17 -8.98 15.65
CA THR A 135 -18.64 -10.14 16.42
C THR A 135 -19.91 -10.73 15.82
N ASP A 136 -20.86 -9.86 15.48
CA ASP A 136 -22.11 -10.26 14.85
C ASP A 136 -21.85 -10.85 13.45
N LEU A 137 -20.98 -10.20 12.67
CA LEU A 137 -20.57 -10.67 11.34
C LEU A 137 -19.89 -12.04 11.40
N GLN A 138 -18.95 -12.24 12.32
CA GLN A 138 -18.23 -13.52 12.50
C GLN A 138 -19.16 -14.67 12.90
N SER A 139 -20.30 -14.37 13.50
CA SER A 139 -21.31 -15.34 13.92
C SER A 139 -22.27 -15.74 12.79
N ASP A 140 -22.27 -15.03 11.66
CA ASP A 140 -23.15 -15.28 10.51
C ASP A 140 -22.47 -16.18 9.45
N ALA A 141 -22.86 -17.45 9.43
CA ALA A 141 -22.34 -18.44 8.49
C ALA A 141 -22.74 -18.18 7.03
N VAL A 142 -23.88 -17.52 6.77
CA VAL A 142 -24.35 -17.21 5.41
C VAL A 142 -23.52 -16.06 4.84
N LEU A 143 -23.24 -15.04 5.64
CA LEU A 143 -22.32 -13.96 5.24
C LEU A 143 -20.90 -14.51 5.03
N ALA A 144 -20.43 -15.46 5.84
CA ALA A 144 -19.13 -16.09 5.64
C ALA A 144 -18.99 -16.76 4.26
N GLU A 145 -20.06 -17.37 3.75
CA GLU A 145 -20.10 -17.95 2.41
C GLU A 145 -20.15 -16.88 1.31
N HIS A 146 -20.92 -15.80 1.51
CA HIS A 146 -20.93 -14.66 0.60
C HIS A 146 -19.56 -14.00 0.46
N PHE A 147 -18.79 -13.88 1.55
CA PHE A 147 -17.44 -13.32 1.52
C PHE A 147 -16.43 -14.16 0.71
N LYS A 148 -16.68 -15.46 0.52
CA LYS A 148 -15.83 -16.32 -0.33
C LYS A 148 -16.17 -16.22 -1.81
N SER A 149 -17.38 -15.76 -2.13
CA SER A 149 -17.94 -15.85 -3.49
C SER A 149 -18.14 -14.49 -4.16
N ARG A 150 -18.23 -13.40 -3.38
CA ARG A 150 -18.52 -12.04 -3.86
C ARG A 150 -17.33 -11.10 -3.69
N SER A 151 -17.34 -10.01 -4.47
CA SER A 151 -16.33 -8.96 -4.35
C SER A 151 -16.56 -8.10 -3.09
N LEU A 152 -15.50 -7.48 -2.57
CA LEU A 152 -15.62 -6.56 -1.43
C LEU A 152 -16.50 -5.34 -1.74
N LEU A 153 -16.64 -4.94 -3.00
CA LEU A 153 -17.51 -3.84 -3.42
C LEU A 153 -18.99 -4.20 -3.32
N ASP A 154 -19.34 -5.48 -3.56
CA ASP A 154 -20.72 -5.97 -3.40
C ASP A 154 -21.09 -6.15 -1.93
N ILE A 155 -20.10 -6.50 -1.11
CA ILE A 155 -20.23 -6.74 0.33
C ILE A 155 -20.32 -5.43 1.11
N TYR A 156 -19.55 -4.41 0.70
CA TYR A 156 -19.55 -3.08 1.30
C TYR A 156 -20.04 -2.03 0.30
N PRO A 157 -21.32 -2.07 -0.08
CA PRO A 157 -21.84 -1.16 -1.10
C PRO A 157 -21.70 0.30 -0.65
N PRO A 158 -21.51 1.24 -1.60
CA PRO A 158 -21.45 2.67 -1.27
C PRO A 158 -22.74 3.21 -0.63
N VAL A 159 -23.87 2.57 -0.95
CA VAL A 159 -25.22 2.95 -0.52
C VAL A 159 -25.47 2.55 0.94
N LYS A 160 -26.39 3.25 1.63
CA LYS A 160 -26.76 2.99 3.03
C LYS A 160 -27.18 1.53 3.22
N ASP A 161 -26.35 0.78 3.93
CA ASP A 161 -26.69 -0.49 4.57
C ASP A 161 -26.64 -0.27 6.08
N GLU A 162 -27.72 -0.67 6.76
CA GLU A 162 -27.90 -0.53 8.21
C GLU A 162 -27.24 -1.66 9.00
N ARG A 163 -26.85 -2.76 8.35
CA ARG A 163 -26.31 -3.94 9.04
C ARG A 163 -24.86 -3.76 9.52
N LEU A 164 -24.02 -3.10 8.73
CA LEU A 164 -22.58 -2.95 9.00
C LEU A 164 -22.09 -1.50 8.78
N PRO A 165 -22.68 -0.49 9.44
CA PRO A 165 -22.44 0.91 9.12
C PRO A 165 -21.00 1.36 9.39
N ASN A 166 -20.38 0.91 10.47
CA ASN A 166 -19.01 1.30 10.79
C ASN A 166 -18.01 0.53 9.92
N LEU A 167 -18.17 -0.80 9.78
CA LEU A 167 -17.29 -1.62 8.95
C LEU A 167 -17.29 -1.15 7.49
N ARG A 168 -18.47 -0.80 6.96
CA ARG A 168 -18.62 -0.16 5.64
C ARG A 168 -17.89 1.17 5.55
N ARG A 169 -17.97 2.03 6.58
CA ARG A 169 -17.23 3.30 6.61
C ARG A 169 -15.73 3.10 6.57
N HIS A 170 -15.21 2.07 7.25
CA HIS A 170 -13.79 1.70 7.18
C HIS A 170 -13.41 1.14 5.80
N ALA A 171 -14.26 0.30 5.21
CA ALA A 171 -14.08 -0.20 3.84
C ALA A 171 -14.02 0.94 2.81
N GLN A 172 -14.95 1.89 2.88
CA GLN A 172 -14.98 3.06 1.99
C GLN A 172 -13.71 3.90 2.09
N LYS A 173 -13.22 4.17 3.31
CA LYS A 173 -11.94 4.87 3.50
C LYS A 173 -10.78 4.10 2.87
N MET A 174 -10.78 2.77 2.98
CA MET A 174 -9.76 1.92 2.38
C MET A 174 -9.82 1.97 0.85
N PHE A 175 -11.00 1.81 0.26
CA PHE A 175 -11.18 1.92 -1.20
C PHE A 175 -10.75 3.30 -1.72
N LEU A 176 -11.09 4.38 -1.01
CA LEU A 176 -10.67 5.73 -1.34
C LEU A 176 -9.15 5.92 -1.28
N LEU A 177 -8.46 5.28 -0.33
CA LEU A 177 -6.99 5.37 -0.25
C LEU A 177 -6.34 4.80 -1.52
N PHE A 178 -6.82 3.66 -1.99
CA PHE A 178 -6.32 3.04 -3.22
C PHE A 178 -6.74 3.80 -4.47
N GLY A 179 -8.01 4.19 -4.57
CA GLY A 179 -8.55 4.95 -5.70
C GLY A 179 -7.89 6.31 -5.87
N SER A 180 -7.70 7.06 -4.79
CA SER A 180 -7.00 8.36 -4.84
C SER A 180 -5.53 8.23 -5.21
N THR A 181 -4.83 7.21 -4.70
CA THR A 181 -3.43 6.95 -5.08
C THR A 181 -3.31 6.64 -6.57
N TYR A 182 -4.22 5.82 -7.10
CA TYR A 182 -4.29 5.51 -8.53
C TYR A 182 -4.55 6.78 -9.37
N ILE A 183 -5.58 7.56 -9.03
CA ILE A 183 -5.92 8.81 -9.73
C ILE A 183 -4.75 9.79 -9.67
N CYS A 184 -4.11 9.97 -8.52
CA CYS A 184 -2.93 10.84 -8.36
C CYS A 184 -1.75 10.40 -9.25
N LYS A 185 -1.43 9.10 -9.27
CA LYS A 185 -0.37 8.56 -10.13
C LYS A 185 -0.69 8.76 -11.61
N HIS A 186 -1.93 8.47 -12.01
CA HIS A 186 -2.40 8.67 -13.38
C HIS A 186 -2.29 10.14 -13.79
N THR A 187 -2.81 11.04 -12.96
CA THR A 187 -2.72 12.50 -13.10
C THR A 187 -1.26 12.95 -13.29
N PHE A 188 -0.34 12.46 -12.45
CA PHE A 188 1.07 12.83 -12.54
C PHE A 188 1.73 12.34 -13.83
N SER A 189 1.43 11.11 -14.26
CA SER A 189 1.90 10.56 -15.54
C SER A 189 1.41 11.38 -16.73
N VAL A 190 0.13 11.76 -16.74
CA VAL A 190 -0.49 12.65 -17.74
C VAL A 190 0.17 14.02 -17.74
N MET A 191 0.43 14.62 -16.57
CA MET A 191 1.11 15.90 -16.46
C MET A 191 2.54 15.83 -17.01
N LYS A 192 3.25 14.73 -16.73
CA LYS A 192 4.61 14.49 -17.25
C LYS A 192 4.62 14.36 -18.77
N PHE A 193 3.61 13.72 -19.36
CA PHE A 193 3.46 13.63 -20.81
C PHE A 193 3.13 15.00 -21.44
N ASN A 194 2.21 15.75 -20.83
CA ASN A 194 1.78 17.07 -21.31
C ASN A 194 2.88 18.14 -21.18
N LYS A 195 3.75 18.05 -20.17
CA LYS A 195 5.01 18.80 -20.07
C LYS A 195 6.10 18.12 -20.92
N SER A 196 5.96 18.17 -22.24
CA SER A 196 7.05 17.77 -23.15
C SER A 196 8.04 18.93 -23.35
N MET A 197 9.24 18.64 -23.87
CA MET A 197 10.26 19.65 -24.21
C MET A 197 9.74 20.74 -25.18
N TYR A 198 8.66 20.48 -25.91
CA TYR A 198 8.05 21.38 -26.89
C TYR A 198 6.85 22.16 -26.35
N ARG A 199 6.40 21.88 -25.11
CA ARG A 199 5.25 22.52 -24.46
C ARG A 199 5.63 23.00 -23.05
N SER A 200 6.46 24.03 -23.00
CA SER A 200 7.04 24.59 -21.76
C SER A 200 6.11 25.54 -21.01
N PHE A 201 4.95 25.91 -21.57
CA PHE A 201 3.94 26.76 -20.93
C PHE A 201 2.55 26.11 -21.00
N LEU A 202 2.00 25.74 -19.85
CA LEU A 202 0.62 25.33 -19.66
C LEU A 202 -0.03 26.39 -18.77
N THR A 203 -1.14 26.98 -19.23
CA THR A 203 -1.99 27.82 -18.37
C THR A 203 -2.78 26.93 -17.41
N ASP A 204 -3.25 27.51 -16.32
CA ASP A 204 -4.07 26.78 -15.33
C ASP A 204 -5.35 26.20 -15.96
N ASP A 205 -5.97 26.92 -16.90
CA ASP A 205 -7.16 26.44 -17.62
C ASP A 205 -6.86 25.21 -18.49
N HIS A 206 -5.75 25.23 -19.24
CA HIS A 206 -5.34 24.10 -20.06
C HIS A 206 -4.93 22.90 -19.22
N LEU A 207 -4.30 23.13 -18.07
CA LEU A 207 -3.95 22.08 -17.13
C LEU A 207 -5.22 21.46 -16.53
N SER A 208 -6.15 22.29 -16.07
CA SER A 208 -7.44 21.86 -15.52
C SER A 208 -8.21 20.99 -16.51
N ALA A 209 -8.33 21.44 -17.77
CA ALA A 209 -9.00 20.68 -18.83
C ALA A 209 -8.31 19.34 -19.11
N ALA A 210 -6.98 19.30 -19.20
CA ALA A 210 -6.23 18.07 -19.45
C ALA A 210 -6.38 17.06 -18.30
N LEU A 211 -6.37 17.53 -17.05
CA LEU A 211 -6.61 16.69 -15.88
C LEU A 211 -8.04 16.16 -15.85
N HIS A 212 -9.03 17.00 -16.17
CA HIS A 212 -10.43 16.61 -16.19
C HIS A 212 -10.72 15.51 -17.22
N ILE A 213 -10.18 15.65 -18.44
CA ILE A 213 -10.31 14.63 -19.51
C ILE A 213 -9.61 13.33 -19.09
N SER A 214 -8.45 13.40 -18.45
CA SER A 214 -7.66 12.20 -18.15
C SER A 214 -8.13 11.45 -16.90
N THR A 215 -8.86 12.10 -16.00
CA THR A 215 -9.32 11.50 -14.73
C THR A 215 -10.81 11.17 -14.71
N SER A 216 -11.51 11.36 -15.83
CA SER A 216 -12.93 11.07 -15.96
C SER A 216 -13.21 10.18 -17.17
N ASP A 217 -14.30 9.42 -17.11
CA ASP A 217 -14.81 8.63 -18.25
C ASP A 217 -15.68 9.50 -19.20
N ILE A 218 -15.51 10.82 -19.15
CA ILE A 218 -16.27 11.74 -20.01
C ILE A 218 -15.81 11.53 -21.45
N GLN A 219 -16.70 10.95 -22.26
CA GLN A 219 -16.52 10.86 -23.70
C GLN A 219 -16.75 12.26 -24.29
N PRO A 220 -15.83 12.79 -25.11
CA PRO A 220 -16.09 14.00 -25.88
C PRO A 220 -17.28 13.75 -26.81
N ASP A 221 -18.25 14.65 -26.78
CA ASP A 221 -19.34 14.64 -27.76
C ASP A 221 -18.80 15.21 -29.07
N PHE A 222 -18.20 14.33 -29.88
CA PHE A 222 -17.58 14.71 -31.14
C PHE A 222 -18.60 15.24 -32.14
N ASP A 223 -19.82 14.71 -32.13
CA ASP A 223 -20.87 15.15 -33.05
C ASP A 223 -21.28 16.58 -32.73
N ALA A 224 -21.49 16.91 -31.44
CA ALA A 224 -21.77 18.27 -31.01
C ALA A 224 -20.59 19.24 -31.28
N LEU A 225 -19.34 18.80 -31.08
CA LEU A 225 -18.14 19.61 -31.37
C LEU A 225 -17.97 19.91 -32.87
N VAL A 226 -18.28 18.93 -33.73
CA VAL A 226 -18.22 19.08 -35.19
C VAL A 226 -19.36 19.97 -35.70
N GLU A 227 -20.53 19.93 -35.07
CA GLU A 227 -21.66 20.80 -35.41
C GLU A 227 -21.45 22.25 -34.95
N ASP A 228 -20.74 22.48 -33.84
CA ASP A 228 -20.48 23.81 -33.28
C ASP A 228 -19.26 24.53 -33.92
N GLU A 229 -18.35 23.80 -34.57
CA GLU A 229 -17.25 24.40 -35.34
C GLU A 229 -17.72 24.97 -36.70
N GLN A 230 -17.79 26.30 -36.80
CA GLN A 230 -18.03 27.01 -38.05
C GLN A 230 -16.80 27.14 -38.98
N ARG A 231 -15.65 26.53 -38.66
CA ARG A 231 -14.40 26.67 -39.43
C ARG A 231 -13.69 25.34 -39.64
N LEU A 232 -14.16 24.60 -40.64
CA LEU A 232 -13.33 23.61 -41.31
C LEU A 232 -12.20 24.34 -42.05
N ASP A 233 -11.03 24.46 -41.42
CA ASP A 233 -9.81 24.85 -42.12
C ASP A 233 -9.38 23.67 -43.01
N PHE A 234 -9.84 23.69 -44.26
CA PHE A 234 -9.31 22.81 -45.30
C PHE A 234 -7.86 23.22 -45.57
N SER A 235 -6.90 22.39 -45.15
CA SER A 235 -5.52 22.54 -45.62
C SER A 235 -5.46 22.26 -47.11
N HIS A 236 -4.90 23.21 -47.86
CA HIS A 236 -4.53 23.06 -49.28
C HIS A 236 -3.27 22.23 -49.47
#